data_AF-A0A956HUU1-F1
#
_entry.id   AF-A0A956HUU1-F1
#
_cell.length_a   1.000
_cell.length_b   1.000
_cell.length_c   1.000
_cell.angle_alpha   90.00
_cell.angle_beta   90.00
_cell.angle_gamma   90.00
#
_symmetry.space_group_name_H-M   'P 1'
#
loop_
_entity.id
_entity.type
_entity.pdbx_description
1 polymer ?
#
loop_
_entity_poly.entity_id
_entity_poly.type
_entity_poly.pdbx_seq_one_letter_code
_entity_poly.pdbx_strand_id
1 'polypeptide(L)'
;MKIRHSVLWVTLALAGCQHGEEKPKATPPSATSTPAPVTPPAPSASASATPTAEDAGTRAKDAAPDAPVSHVPVLTDADGGTLPQTEERPTTTSPFFTELSRTLFEAIQKDEPEKAHPYFFPRLAYREVKAIEKPDRDYERRLLANFDRDIHEYHRKLGDDPAAARLIALEVPEDRARWMKPGSEGNKLAYFRVLHSALRFADAKGKEHSLEITSLISWRGEWYVVHIHGFK
;
A
#
# COMPACT_ATOMS: atom_id res chain seq x y z
N MET A 1 47.17 -39.36 -2.80
CA MET A 1 47.29 -38.45 -3.96
C MET A 1 46.63 -37.13 -3.61
N LYS A 2 47.40 -36.04 -3.47
CA LYS A 2 46.92 -34.69 -3.15
C LYS A 2 46.73 -33.94 -4.47
N ILE A 3 45.50 -33.56 -4.80
CA ILE A 3 45.22 -32.69 -5.97
C ILE A 3 44.75 -31.34 -5.43
N ARG A 4 45.68 -30.38 -5.47
CA ARG A 4 45.44 -28.96 -5.19
C ARG A 4 44.65 -28.37 -6.37
N HIS A 5 43.47 -27.82 -6.12
CA HIS A 5 42.79 -26.96 -7.08
C HIS A 5 43.12 -25.50 -6.76
N SER A 6 43.77 -24.86 -7.72
CA SER A 6 44.17 -23.46 -7.70
C SER A 6 42.96 -22.53 -7.74
N VAL A 7 43.03 -21.51 -6.91
CA VAL A 7 42.14 -20.36 -6.86
C VAL A 7 42.45 -19.45 -8.06
N LEU A 8 41.45 -19.09 -8.86
CA LEU A 8 41.55 -18.03 -9.87
C LEU A 8 40.74 -16.82 -9.39
N TRP A 9 41.44 -15.81 -8.89
CA TRP A 9 40.90 -14.48 -8.63
C TRP A 9 40.83 -13.71 -9.94
N VAL A 10 39.64 -13.25 -10.31
CA VAL A 10 39.46 -12.26 -11.38
C VAL A 10 39.24 -10.90 -10.72
N THR A 11 40.32 -10.11 -10.67
CA THR A 11 40.28 -8.68 -10.37
C THR A 11 39.94 -7.91 -11.64
N LEU A 12 38.80 -7.22 -11.66
CA LEU A 12 38.45 -6.24 -12.69
C LEU A 12 38.72 -4.84 -12.13
N ALA A 13 39.72 -4.15 -12.69
CA ALA A 13 40.10 -2.80 -12.31
C ALA A 13 39.47 -1.73 -13.23
N LEU A 14 38.99 -0.69 -12.55
CA LEU A 14 38.54 0.65 -12.93
C LEU A 14 38.93 1.23 -14.29
N ALA A 15 37.96 1.87 -14.95
CA ALA A 15 38.16 3.02 -15.82
C ALA A 15 37.20 4.14 -15.40
N GLY A 16 37.77 5.23 -14.87
CA GLY A 16 37.06 6.46 -14.53
C GLY A 16 37.11 7.47 -15.67
N CYS A 17 36.05 8.27 -15.80
CA CYS A 17 36.08 9.57 -16.46
C CYS A 17 35.44 10.59 -15.52
N GLN A 18 36.29 11.42 -14.92
CA GLN A 18 35.92 12.66 -14.25
C GLN A 18 35.94 13.79 -15.31
N HIS A 19 34.90 14.62 -15.32
CA HIS A 19 34.83 15.99 -15.85
C HIS A 19 33.91 16.68 -14.83
N GLY A 20 34.22 17.80 -14.19
CA GLY A 20 35.01 18.96 -14.56
C GLY A 20 34.25 20.12 -13.91
N GLU A 21 34.76 20.58 -12.77
CA GLU A 21 34.18 21.56 -11.87
C GLU A 21 34.63 22.97 -12.30
N GLU A 22 33.71 23.91 -12.56
CA GLU A 22 34.03 25.34 -12.59
C GLU A 22 32.88 26.19 -12.03
N LYS A 23 33.12 26.78 -10.86
CA LYS A 23 32.45 28.01 -10.36
C LYS A 23 33.37 29.19 -10.66
N PRO A 24 32.82 30.37 -11.00
CA PRO A 24 33.24 31.53 -10.21
C PRO A 24 32.15 32.58 -9.91
N LYS A 25 32.19 33.02 -8.65
CA LYS A 25 32.20 34.40 -8.11
C LYS A 25 30.97 35.32 -8.25
N ALA A 26 30.57 35.83 -7.08
CA ALA A 26 29.53 36.82 -6.82
C ALA A 26 30.03 38.28 -6.89
N THR A 27 29.13 39.22 -7.23
CA THR A 27 28.93 40.52 -6.55
C THR A 27 27.58 41.18 -6.96
N PRO A 28 26.86 41.90 -6.06
CA PRO A 28 25.64 42.70 -6.33
C PRO A 28 26.01 44.21 -6.56
N PRO A 29 25.13 45.25 -6.55
CA PRO A 29 23.66 45.38 -6.36
C PRO A 29 22.92 46.33 -7.35
N SER A 30 21.57 46.38 -7.30
CA SER A 30 20.75 47.63 -7.20
C SER A 30 19.25 47.45 -7.54
N ALA A 31 18.44 47.71 -6.52
CA ALA A 31 17.17 48.45 -6.42
C ALA A 31 16.16 48.62 -7.60
N THR A 32 14.89 48.48 -7.17
CA THR A 32 13.70 49.35 -7.39
C THR A 32 12.55 48.79 -8.25
N SER A 33 11.37 48.75 -7.59
CA SER A 33 10.05 49.20 -8.08
C SER A 33 8.95 48.13 -8.18
N THR A 34 8.05 48.21 -7.19
CA THR A 34 6.64 47.78 -7.17
C THR A 34 5.85 48.37 -8.36
N PRO A 35 4.80 47.68 -8.85
CA PRO A 35 3.45 48.09 -8.45
C PRO A 35 2.49 46.91 -8.14
N ALA A 36 1.45 47.24 -7.38
CA ALA A 36 0.38 46.38 -6.88
C ALA A 36 -0.56 45.81 -7.96
N PRO A 37 -1.36 44.79 -7.60
CA PRO A 37 -2.75 44.79 -8.02
C PRO A 37 -3.75 44.50 -6.87
N VAL A 38 -4.70 45.44 -6.78
CA VAL A 38 -6.14 45.35 -6.53
C VAL A 38 -6.78 43.99 -6.17
N THR A 39 -7.62 44.07 -5.14
CA THR A 39 -8.54 43.11 -4.50
C THR A 39 -9.56 42.45 -5.43
N PRO A 40 -10.07 41.27 -5.03
CA PRO A 40 -11.53 41.04 -5.05
C PRO A 40 -12.13 40.64 -3.68
N PRO A 41 -13.46 40.86 -3.49
CA PRO A 41 -14.12 40.88 -2.18
C PRO A 41 -14.56 39.52 -1.61
N ALA A 42 -14.81 39.53 -0.31
CA ALA A 42 -15.32 38.44 0.53
C ALA A 42 -16.70 37.91 0.10
N PRO A 43 -16.99 36.61 0.28
CA PRO A 43 -18.34 36.08 0.14
C PRO A 43 -19.23 36.46 1.33
N SER A 44 -20.44 36.93 0.99
CA SER A 44 -21.53 37.24 1.90
C SER A 44 -22.03 36.00 2.65
N ALA A 45 -22.26 36.17 3.95
CA ALA A 45 -23.14 35.33 4.74
C ALA A 45 -24.59 35.54 4.29
N SER A 46 -25.34 34.46 4.14
CA SER A 46 -26.81 34.49 4.10
C SER A 46 -27.38 33.21 4.69
N ALA A 47 -28.56 33.37 5.26
CA ALA A 47 -29.12 32.62 6.38
C ALA A 47 -29.92 31.36 6.00
N SER A 48 -30.13 30.53 7.03
CA SER A 48 -31.33 29.75 7.37
C SER A 48 -32.06 28.94 6.29
N ALA A 49 -32.06 27.62 6.49
CA ALA A 49 -33.28 26.83 6.34
C ALA A 49 -33.25 25.61 7.29
N THR A 50 -34.11 25.65 8.31
CA THR A 50 -34.51 24.53 9.16
C THR A 50 -35.38 23.58 8.33
N PRO A 51 -35.12 22.26 8.29
CA PRO A 51 -36.14 21.31 7.87
C PRO A 51 -36.99 20.91 9.08
N THR A 52 -38.27 21.28 8.99
CA THR A 52 -39.38 20.78 9.81
C THR A 52 -39.40 19.25 9.78
N ALA A 53 -39.40 18.66 10.97
CA ALA A 53 -39.71 17.26 11.17
C ALA A 53 -41.23 17.05 11.00
N GLU A 54 -41.62 16.12 10.12
CA GLU A 54 -42.98 15.58 10.09
C GLU A 54 -42.90 14.05 10.12
N ASP A 55 -43.57 13.54 11.14
CA ASP A 55 -43.76 12.16 11.55
C ASP A 55 -44.77 11.47 10.65
N ALA A 56 -44.47 10.25 10.19
CA ALA A 56 -45.47 9.21 9.94
C ALA A 56 -44.78 7.87 9.68
N GLY A 57 -44.93 6.96 10.63
CA GLY A 57 -44.32 5.65 10.62
C GLY A 57 -44.72 4.76 9.43
N THR A 58 -43.78 3.90 9.06
CA THR A 58 -44.10 2.56 8.54
C THR A 58 -43.12 1.60 9.21
N ARG A 59 -43.63 0.89 10.22
CA ARG A 59 -42.99 -0.25 10.84
C ARG A 59 -42.96 -1.38 9.81
N ALA A 60 -41.91 -1.43 8.99
CA ALA A 60 -41.59 -2.61 8.21
C ALA A 60 -40.90 -3.63 9.12
N LYS A 61 -41.54 -4.79 9.16
CA LYS A 61 -41.22 -5.98 9.93
C LYS A 61 -40.15 -6.79 9.16
N ASP A 62 -39.30 -7.49 9.89
CA ASP A 62 -38.33 -8.49 9.42
C ASP A 62 -37.08 -7.98 8.68
N ALA A 63 -36.13 -7.43 9.44
CA ALA A 63 -34.72 -7.55 9.10
C ALA A 63 -34.17 -8.80 9.79
N ALA A 64 -34.00 -9.88 9.04
CA ALA A 64 -33.12 -10.97 9.45
C ALA A 64 -31.72 -10.38 9.76
N PRO A 65 -30.97 -10.91 10.74
CA PRO A 65 -29.60 -10.47 10.94
C PRO A 65 -28.83 -10.73 9.64
N ASP A 66 -28.38 -9.66 8.99
CA ASP A 66 -27.50 -9.71 7.83
C ASP A 66 -26.32 -10.61 8.21
N ALA A 67 -26.19 -11.76 7.55
CA ALA A 67 -25.00 -12.56 7.69
C ALA A 67 -23.81 -11.67 7.30
N PRO A 68 -22.69 -11.69 8.04
CA PRO A 68 -21.55 -10.85 7.72
C PRO A 68 -21.11 -11.15 6.28
N VAL A 69 -21.35 -10.21 5.38
CA VAL A 69 -20.85 -10.29 4.01
C VAL A 69 -19.33 -10.21 4.07
N SER A 70 -18.66 -11.30 3.69
CA SER A 70 -17.21 -11.29 3.51
C SER A 70 -16.88 -10.26 2.43
N HIS A 71 -16.15 -9.22 2.80
CA HIS A 71 -15.70 -8.18 1.86
C HIS A 71 -14.51 -8.65 1.00
N VAL A 72 -14.00 -9.86 1.21
CA VAL A 72 -12.93 -10.45 0.41
C VAL A 72 -13.47 -10.84 -0.97
N PRO A 73 -12.89 -10.33 -2.08
CA PRO A 73 -13.33 -10.67 -3.42
C PRO A 73 -13.32 -12.17 -3.69
N VAL A 74 -14.36 -12.65 -4.37
CA VAL A 74 -14.37 -14.00 -4.92
C VAL A 74 -13.34 -14.08 -6.05
N LEU A 75 -12.47 -15.10 -5.99
CA LEU A 75 -11.37 -15.28 -6.94
C LEU A 75 -11.63 -16.39 -7.95
N THR A 76 -12.73 -17.13 -7.81
CA THR A 76 -13.08 -18.25 -8.69
C THR A 76 -14.49 -18.10 -9.25
N ASP A 77 -14.72 -18.56 -10.47
CA ASP A 77 -16.05 -18.69 -11.04
C ASP A 77 -16.83 -19.89 -10.44
N ALA A 78 -18.06 -20.11 -10.93
CA ALA A 78 -18.93 -21.20 -10.48
C ALA A 78 -18.37 -22.60 -10.80
N ASP A 79 -17.48 -22.70 -11.78
CA ASP A 79 -16.84 -23.94 -12.22
C ASP A 79 -15.48 -24.17 -11.50
N GLY A 80 -15.07 -23.24 -10.63
CA GLY A 80 -13.82 -23.28 -9.88
C GLY A 80 -12.61 -22.74 -10.66
N GLY A 81 -12.81 -22.14 -11.83
CA GLY A 81 -11.77 -21.47 -12.61
C GLY A 81 -11.34 -20.15 -11.97
N THR A 82 -10.05 -19.81 -12.01
CA THR A 82 -9.56 -18.53 -11.49
C THR A 82 -10.10 -17.37 -12.32
N LEU A 83 -10.76 -16.42 -11.68
CA LEU A 83 -11.22 -15.20 -12.34
C LEU A 83 -10.01 -14.35 -12.76
N PRO A 84 -9.97 -13.86 -14.02
CA PRO A 84 -8.83 -13.13 -14.52
C PRO A 84 -8.70 -11.76 -13.86
N GLN A 85 -7.49 -11.21 -13.96
CA GLN A 85 -7.23 -9.81 -13.64
C GLN A 85 -8.12 -8.87 -14.49
N THR A 86 -8.53 -7.74 -13.90
CA THR A 86 -9.19 -6.64 -14.61
C THR A 86 -8.29 -5.41 -14.70
N GLU A 87 -8.64 -4.47 -15.58
CA GLU A 87 -8.00 -3.15 -15.68
C GLU A 87 -8.69 -2.09 -14.79
N GLU A 88 -9.56 -2.53 -13.87
CA GLU A 88 -10.20 -1.65 -12.92
C GLU A 88 -9.17 -1.12 -11.94
N ARG A 89 -9.07 0.21 -11.85
CA ARG A 89 -8.16 0.87 -10.92
C ARG A 89 -8.73 0.75 -9.51
N PRO A 90 -8.00 0.18 -8.54
CA PRO A 90 -8.52 0.09 -7.19
C PRO A 90 -8.66 1.45 -6.54
N THR A 91 -9.54 1.53 -5.55
CA THR A 91 -9.78 2.73 -4.75
C THR A 91 -9.46 2.49 -3.28
N THR A 92 -9.20 3.57 -2.54
CA THR A 92 -9.07 3.55 -1.07
C THR A 92 -10.40 3.63 -0.33
N THR A 93 -11.52 3.59 -1.05
CA THR A 93 -12.88 3.75 -0.49
C THR A 93 -13.72 2.49 -0.59
N SER A 94 -13.18 1.40 -1.14
CA SER A 94 -13.90 0.12 -1.20
C SER A 94 -14.12 -0.48 0.21
N PRO A 95 -15.17 -1.29 0.41
CA PRO A 95 -15.34 -2.05 1.65
C PRO A 95 -14.13 -2.97 1.93
N PHE A 96 -13.56 -3.57 0.89
CA PHE A 96 -12.37 -4.41 1.04
C PHE A 96 -11.16 -3.62 1.54
N PHE A 97 -10.91 -2.42 1.00
CA PHE A 97 -9.79 -1.58 1.44
C PHE A 97 -9.98 -1.09 2.89
N THR A 98 -11.22 -0.74 3.26
CA THR A 98 -11.55 -0.34 4.63
C THR A 98 -11.19 -1.45 5.62
N GLU A 99 -11.56 -2.69 5.30
CA GLU A 99 -11.23 -3.85 6.13
C GLU A 99 -9.76 -4.26 6.07
N LEU A 100 -9.09 -4.09 4.92
CA LEU A 100 -7.64 -4.27 4.78
C LEU A 100 -6.90 -3.37 5.77
N SER A 101 -7.21 -2.07 5.76
CA SER A 101 -6.57 -1.06 6.61
C SER A 101 -6.71 -1.43 8.09
N ARG A 102 -7.94 -1.75 8.51
CA ARG A 102 -8.27 -2.16 9.88
C ARG A 102 -7.56 -3.45 10.29
N THR A 103 -7.68 -4.50 9.46
CA THR A 103 -7.20 -5.84 9.78
C THR A 103 -5.67 -5.92 9.74
N LEU A 104 -5.03 -5.21 8.82
CA LEU A 104 -3.57 -5.13 8.75
C LEU A 104 -3.01 -4.49 10.03
N PHE A 105 -3.60 -3.38 10.48
CA PHE A 105 -3.17 -2.76 11.74
C PHE A 105 -3.46 -3.65 12.94
N GLU A 106 -4.61 -4.33 12.98
CA GLU A 106 -4.93 -5.28 14.05
C GLU A 106 -3.93 -6.44 14.11
N ALA A 107 -3.54 -7.00 12.96
CA ALA A 107 -2.52 -8.06 12.87
C ALA A 107 -1.17 -7.59 13.44
N ILE A 108 -0.76 -6.37 13.11
CA ILE A 108 0.46 -5.75 13.66
C ILE A 108 0.30 -5.51 15.17
N GLN A 109 -0.83 -4.98 15.61
CA GLN A 109 -1.08 -4.68 17.02
C GLN A 109 -1.05 -5.94 17.89
N LYS A 110 -1.59 -7.05 17.40
CA LYS A 110 -1.71 -8.31 18.13
C LYS A 110 -0.56 -9.30 17.89
N ASP A 111 0.35 -8.97 16.98
CA ASP A 111 1.44 -9.85 16.55
C ASP A 111 0.94 -11.16 15.88
N GLU A 112 -0.18 -11.05 15.16
CA GLU A 112 -0.96 -12.16 14.59
C GLU A 112 -1.06 -12.00 13.05
N PRO A 113 0.00 -12.35 12.28
CA PRO A 113 0.07 -12.11 10.83
C PRO A 113 -1.05 -12.80 10.03
N GLU A 114 -1.49 -13.98 10.47
CA GLU A 114 -2.54 -14.77 9.83
C GLU A 114 -3.87 -14.03 9.67
N LYS A 115 -4.15 -13.05 10.54
CA LYS A 115 -5.34 -12.20 10.42
C LYS A 115 -5.35 -11.38 9.14
N ALA A 116 -4.19 -10.95 8.67
CA ALA A 116 -4.05 -10.11 7.50
C ALA A 116 -3.84 -10.92 6.21
N HIS A 117 -3.72 -12.25 6.27
CA HIS A 117 -3.55 -13.12 5.09
C HIS A 117 -4.64 -12.94 4.02
N PRO A 118 -5.94 -12.74 4.35
CA PRO A 118 -6.96 -12.49 3.32
C PRO A 118 -6.74 -11.20 2.51
N TYR A 119 -5.95 -10.26 3.03
CA TYR A 119 -5.60 -8.98 2.40
C TYR A 119 -4.19 -8.96 1.81
N PHE A 120 -3.43 -10.05 2.01
CA PHE A 120 -2.20 -10.31 1.29
C PHE A 120 -2.53 -10.80 -0.13
N PHE A 121 -1.67 -10.48 -1.09
CA PHE A 121 -1.92 -10.80 -2.49
C PHE A 121 -2.22 -12.29 -2.69
N PRO A 122 -3.34 -12.69 -3.31
CA PRO A 122 -3.77 -14.08 -3.23
C PRO A 122 -2.86 -15.02 -3.99
N ARG A 123 -2.59 -16.20 -3.42
CA ARG A 123 -1.81 -17.27 -4.09
C ARG A 123 -2.35 -17.63 -5.48
N LEU A 124 -3.67 -17.67 -5.64
CA LEU A 124 -4.33 -17.92 -6.93
C LEU A 124 -3.91 -16.85 -7.97
N ALA A 125 -4.04 -15.58 -7.62
CA ALA A 125 -3.62 -14.46 -8.45
C ALA A 125 -2.10 -14.48 -8.72
N TYR A 126 -1.28 -14.84 -7.73
CA TYR A 126 0.17 -14.94 -7.88
C TYR A 126 0.61 -15.92 -8.96
N ARG A 127 -0.02 -17.10 -9.01
CA ARG A 127 0.23 -18.09 -10.07
C ARG A 127 -0.10 -17.56 -11.47
N GLU A 128 -1.15 -16.75 -11.58
CA GLU A 128 -1.55 -16.12 -12.84
C GLU A 128 -0.65 -14.96 -13.24
N VAL A 129 -0.17 -14.17 -12.28
CA VAL A 129 0.66 -13.00 -12.59
C VAL A 129 2.10 -13.37 -12.93
N LYS A 130 2.71 -14.30 -12.20
CA LYS A 130 4.14 -14.58 -12.36
C LYS A 130 4.47 -15.45 -13.58
N ALA A 131 5.60 -15.11 -14.21
CA ALA A 131 6.25 -15.94 -15.22
C ALA A 131 7.46 -16.67 -14.63
N ILE A 132 7.24 -17.50 -13.61
CA ILE A 132 8.30 -18.26 -12.92
C ILE A 132 7.94 -19.75 -12.85
N GLU A 133 8.96 -20.61 -12.75
CA GLU A 133 8.81 -22.08 -12.79
C GLU A 133 8.00 -22.63 -11.60
N LYS A 134 8.20 -22.07 -10.39
CA LYS A 134 7.64 -22.60 -9.14
C LYS A 134 6.94 -21.50 -8.32
N PRO A 135 5.81 -20.97 -8.82
CA PRO A 135 5.15 -19.81 -8.22
C PRO A 135 4.65 -20.08 -6.79
N ASP A 136 4.12 -21.27 -6.51
CA ASP A 136 3.64 -21.64 -5.18
C ASP A 136 4.77 -21.68 -4.14
N ARG A 137 5.91 -22.27 -4.52
CA ARG A 137 7.08 -22.33 -3.64
C ARG A 137 7.63 -20.94 -3.34
N ASP A 138 7.68 -20.07 -4.35
CA ASP A 138 8.14 -18.69 -4.17
C ASP A 138 7.15 -17.87 -3.33
N TYR A 139 5.85 -18.08 -3.53
CA TYR A 139 4.80 -17.48 -2.73
C TYR A 139 4.97 -17.79 -1.24
N GLU A 140 5.03 -19.08 -0.89
CA GLU A 140 5.08 -19.53 0.50
C GLU A 140 6.41 -19.16 1.17
N ARG A 141 7.54 -19.45 0.51
CA ARG A 141 8.87 -19.37 1.13
C ARG A 141 9.47 -17.99 1.13
N ARG A 142 9.00 -17.10 0.26
CA ARG A 142 9.52 -15.73 0.16
C ARG A 142 8.43 -14.71 0.46
N LEU A 143 7.38 -14.65 -0.35
CA LEU A 143 6.37 -13.59 -0.25
C LEU A 143 5.65 -13.61 1.11
N LEU A 144 4.97 -14.71 1.43
CA LEU A 144 4.19 -14.82 2.65
C LEU A 144 5.09 -14.87 3.89
N ALA A 145 6.21 -15.62 3.83
CA ALA A 145 7.18 -15.65 4.93
C ALA A 145 7.77 -14.26 5.25
N ASN A 146 8.03 -13.43 4.24
CA ASN A 146 8.51 -12.06 4.45
C ASN A 146 7.39 -11.17 5.00
N PHE A 147 6.16 -11.32 4.52
CA PHE A 147 4.99 -10.62 5.08
C PHE A 147 4.84 -10.92 6.58
N ASP A 148 4.82 -12.20 6.97
CA ASP A 148 4.66 -12.61 8.37
C ASP A 148 5.80 -12.05 9.24
N ARG A 149 7.05 -12.18 8.77
CA ARG A 149 8.22 -11.59 9.44
C ARG A 149 8.07 -10.08 9.65
N ASP A 150 7.60 -9.37 8.63
CA ASP A 150 7.50 -7.91 8.64
C ASP A 150 6.37 -7.43 9.57
N ILE A 151 5.27 -8.18 9.68
CA ILE A 151 4.23 -7.94 10.72
C ILE A 151 4.86 -7.99 12.11
N HIS A 152 5.64 -9.03 12.41
CA HIS A 152 6.34 -9.13 13.70
C HIS A 152 7.34 -8.00 13.92
N GLU A 153 8.01 -7.55 12.86
CA GLU A 153 8.91 -6.40 12.96
C GLU A 153 8.16 -5.11 13.27
N TYR A 154 6.98 -4.93 12.68
CA TYR A 154 6.17 -3.75 12.87
C TYR A 154 5.48 -3.74 14.23
N HIS A 155 5.10 -4.92 14.77
CA HIS A 155 4.62 -5.05 16.14
C HIS A 155 5.64 -4.50 17.13
N ARG A 156 6.91 -4.90 17.00
CA ARG A 156 8.02 -4.38 17.83
C ARG A 156 8.20 -2.86 17.72
N LYS A 157 7.84 -2.25 16.58
CA LYS A 157 7.91 -0.79 16.38
C LYS A 157 6.77 -0.02 17.06
N LEU A 158 5.70 -0.70 17.50
CA LEU A 158 4.63 -0.06 18.28
C LEU A 158 5.07 0.31 19.69
N GLY A 159 6.17 -0.26 20.20
CA GLY A 159 6.74 0.03 21.51
C GLY A 159 6.12 -0.81 22.63
N ASP A 160 6.15 -0.26 23.86
CA ASP A 160 5.87 -1.03 25.08
C ASP A 160 4.37 -1.29 25.34
N ASP A 161 3.47 -0.54 24.69
CA ASP A 161 2.01 -0.73 24.80
C ASP A 161 1.34 -0.78 23.40
N PRO A 162 1.56 -1.86 22.63
CA PRO A 162 0.94 -2.03 21.32
C PRO A 162 -0.59 -2.02 21.38
N ALA A 163 -1.17 -2.52 22.47
CA ALA A 163 -2.61 -2.63 22.67
C ALA A 163 -3.30 -1.26 22.82
N ALA A 164 -2.58 -0.23 23.27
CA ALA A 164 -3.08 1.14 23.30
C ALA A 164 -2.91 1.91 21.98
N ALA A 165 -2.12 1.39 21.02
CA ALA A 165 -1.98 2.02 19.71
C ALA A 165 -3.33 2.04 18.96
N ARG A 166 -3.56 3.07 18.16
CA ARG A 166 -4.82 3.26 17.40
C ARG A 166 -4.52 3.59 15.96
N LEU A 167 -5.15 2.84 15.04
CA LEU A 167 -5.11 3.14 13.62
C LEU A 167 -5.68 4.53 13.37
N ILE A 168 -4.96 5.34 12.59
CA ILE A 168 -5.47 6.60 12.03
C ILE A 168 -5.96 6.34 10.61
N ALA A 169 -5.07 5.84 9.73
CA ALA A 169 -5.40 5.53 8.34
C ALA A 169 -4.31 4.66 7.69
N LEU A 170 -4.67 3.98 6.61
CA LEU A 170 -3.71 3.54 5.59
C LEU A 170 -3.80 4.51 4.41
N GLU A 171 -2.80 5.38 4.29
CA GLU A 171 -2.71 6.38 3.24
C GLU A 171 -2.01 5.80 2.02
N VAL A 172 -2.71 5.73 0.90
CA VAL A 172 -2.16 5.24 -0.38
C VAL A 172 -1.98 6.43 -1.31
N PRO A 173 -0.78 6.66 -1.87
CA PRO A 173 -0.58 7.72 -2.86
C PRO A 173 -1.15 7.26 -4.22
N GLU A 174 -2.48 7.27 -4.35
CA GLU A 174 -3.19 6.71 -5.50
C GLU A 174 -2.78 7.40 -6.81
N ASP A 175 -2.45 8.69 -6.78
CA ASP A 175 -1.90 9.46 -7.90
C ASP A 175 -0.56 8.89 -8.45
N ARG A 176 0.20 8.21 -7.59
CA ARG A 176 1.45 7.52 -7.93
C ARG A 176 1.24 6.08 -8.39
N ALA A 177 0.01 5.57 -8.38
CA ALA A 177 -0.27 4.25 -8.93
C ALA A 177 0.13 4.18 -10.41
N ARG A 178 0.70 3.05 -10.82
CA ARG A 178 1.18 2.79 -12.18
C ARG A 178 0.61 1.47 -12.69
N TRP A 179 0.14 1.49 -13.93
CA TRP A 179 -0.18 0.26 -14.66
C TRP A 179 1.12 -0.40 -15.11
N MET A 180 1.43 -1.54 -14.51
CA MET A 180 2.59 -2.36 -14.82
C MET A 180 2.25 -3.23 -16.02
N LYS A 181 2.98 -3.04 -17.14
CA LYS A 181 2.74 -3.82 -18.36
C LYS A 181 3.29 -5.25 -18.22
N PRO A 182 2.73 -6.24 -18.95
CA PRO A 182 3.31 -7.57 -19.04
C PRO A 182 4.79 -7.52 -19.42
N GLY A 183 5.59 -8.45 -18.90
CA GLY A 183 7.04 -8.48 -19.03
C GLY A 183 7.79 -7.68 -17.96
N SER A 184 7.12 -6.75 -17.27
CA SER A 184 7.72 -6.04 -16.13
C SER A 184 7.84 -6.97 -14.93
N GLU A 185 8.93 -6.88 -14.16
CA GLU A 185 9.11 -7.59 -12.88
C GLU A 185 8.95 -9.13 -12.97
N GLY A 186 9.17 -9.72 -14.15
CA GLY A 186 9.00 -11.16 -14.37
C GLY A 186 7.52 -11.60 -14.32
N ASN A 187 6.61 -10.72 -14.72
CA ASN A 187 5.17 -10.99 -14.75
C ASN A 187 4.67 -11.17 -16.18
N LYS A 188 3.67 -12.03 -16.37
CA LYS A 188 2.99 -12.26 -17.65
C LYS A 188 1.66 -11.50 -17.76
N LEU A 189 1.11 -11.02 -16.64
CA LEU A 189 -0.10 -10.20 -16.60
C LEU A 189 0.20 -8.78 -16.08
N ALA A 190 -0.65 -7.85 -16.47
CA ALA A 190 -0.61 -6.47 -16.03
C ALA A 190 -1.32 -6.28 -14.68
N TYR A 191 -1.02 -5.20 -13.97
CA TYR A 191 -1.72 -4.80 -12.74
C TYR A 191 -1.39 -3.35 -12.40
N PHE A 192 -2.21 -2.70 -11.57
CA PHE A 192 -1.81 -1.47 -10.90
C PHE A 192 -0.88 -1.77 -9.74
N ARG A 193 0.18 -0.98 -9.60
CA ARG A 193 1.05 -0.96 -8.43
C ARG A 193 1.15 0.44 -7.87
N VAL A 194 1.18 0.54 -6.55
CA VAL A 194 1.56 1.75 -5.83
C VAL A 194 2.60 1.39 -4.77
N LEU A 195 3.56 2.28 -4.56
CA LEU A 195 4.67 2.09 -3.62
C LEU A 195 4.60 3.13 -2.51
N HIS A 196 5.18 2.78 -1.37
CA HIS A 196 5.38 3.67 -0.21
C HIS A 196 4.08 4.27 0.32
N SER A 197 3.08 3.42 0.54
CA SER A 197 1.89 3.79 1.31
C SER A 197 2.25 3.93 2.79
N ALA A 198 1.48 4.70 3.56
CA ALA A 198 1.76 4.98 4.97
C ALA A 198 0.64 4.45 5.87
N LEU A 199 0.97 3.50 6.74
CA LEU A 199 0.08 3.07 7.81
C LEU A 199 0.30 3.98 9.03
N ARG A 200 -0.61 4.96 9.19
CA ARG A 200 -0.59 5.98 10.23
C ARG A 200 -1.26 5.47 11.50
N PHE A 201 -0.64 5.69 12.65
CA PHE A 201 -1.22 5.31 13.93
C PHE A 201 -0.82 6.29 15.05
N ALA A 202 -1.63 6.36 16.10
CA ALA A 202 -1.29 7.06 17.34
C ALA A 202 -0.88 6.07 18.41
N ASP A 203 0.15 6.39 19.20
CA ASP A 203 0.52 5.60 20.39
C ASP A 203 -0.37 5.92 21.59
N ALA A 204 -0.11 5.27 22.73
CA ALA A 204 -0.84 5.47 23.99
C ALA A 204 -0.84 6.92 24.49
N LYS A 205 0.13 7.75 24.06
CA LYS A 205 0.27 9.16 24.42
C LYS A 205 -0.37 10.09 23.38
N GLY A 206 -1.02 9.53 22.35
CA GLY A 206 -1.60 10.28 21.24
C GLY A 206 -0.57 10.82 20.26
N LYS A 207 0.71 10.40 20.33
CA LYS A 207 1.71 10.81 19.36
C LYS A 207 1.52 10.01 18.07
N GLU A 208 1.46 10.72 16.95
CA GLU A 208 1.35 10.08 15.64
C GLU A 208 2.68 9.51 15.15
N HIS A 209 2.57 8.34 14.53
CA HIS A 209 3.64 7.57 13.94
C HIS A 209 3.21 7.04 12.58
N SER A 210 4.17 6.52 11.82
CA SER A 210 3.94 5.92 10.51
C SER A 210 4.78 4.67 10.34
N LEU A 211 4.18 3.65 9.76
CA LEU A 211 4.86 2.48 9.22
C LEU A 211 4.71 2.50 7.69
N GLU A 212 5.74 2.09 6.95
CA GLU A 212 5.65 2.03 5.48
C GLU A 212 4.91 0.76 5.07
N ILE A 213 4.09 0.81 4.03
CA ILE A 213 3.72 -0.38 3.25
C ILE A 213 4.40 -0.24 1.90
N THR A 214 5.48 -1.00 1.70
CA THR A 214 6.35 -0.84 0.53
C THR A 214 5.61 -0.99 -0.79
N SER A 215 4.72 -1.97 -0.95
CA SER A 215 4.00 -2.19 -2.21
C SER A 215 2.59 -2.75 -2.00
N LEU A 216 1.63 -2.10 -2.67
CA LEU A 216 0.30 -2.63 -2.94
C LEU A 216 0.16 -2.91 -4.45
N ILE A 217 -0.49 -4.01 -4.82
CA ILE A 217 -0.82 -4.32 -6.21
C ILE A 217 -2.30 -4.66 -6.38
N SER A 218 -2.84 -4.44 -7.58
CA SER A 218 -4.24 -4.72 -7.85
C SER A 218 -4.50 -6.18 -8.18
N TRP A 219 -5.63 -6.69 -7.71
CA TRP A 219 -6.32 -7.80 -8.35
C TRP A 219 -7.81 -7.51 -8.38
N ARG A 220 -8.40 -7.52 -9.58
CA ARG A 220 -9.84 -7.35 -9.82
C ARG A 220 -10.43 -6.12 -9.11
N GLY A 221 -9.82 -4.96 -9.30
CA GLY A 221 -10.30 -3.69 -8.73
C GLY A 221 -9.97 -3.47 -7.25
N GLU A 222 -9.21 -4.36 -6.60
CA GLU A 222 -8.88 -4.21 -5.18
C GLU A 222 -7.38 -4.16 -4.90
N TRP A 223 -6.97 -3.39 -3.89
CA TRP A 223 -5.58 -3.27 -3.44
C TRP A 223 -5.20 -4.41 -2.49
N TYR A 224 -4.15 -5.16 -2.81
CA TYR A 224 -3.59 -6.17 -1.91
C TYR A 224 -2.17 -5.82 -1.48
N VAL A 225 -1.81 -6.18 -0.26
CA VAL A 225 -0.44 -6.04 0.25
C VAL A 225 0.46 -7.11 -0.37
N VAL A 226 1.68 -6.73 -0.78
CA VAL A 226 2.72 -7.67 -1.24
C VAL A 226 4.00 -7.55 -0.44
N HIS A 227 4.38 -6.31 -0.11
CA HIS A 227 5.59 -6.02 0.64
C HIS A 227 5.28 -4.96 1.69
N ILE A 228 5.62 -5.24 2.94
CA ILE A 228 5.44 -4.31 4.06
C ILE A 228 6.75 -3.57 4.31
N HIS A 229 7.88 -4.27 4.49
CA HIS A 229 9.15 -3.65 4.85
C HIS A 229 10.30 -3.97 3.88
N GLY A 230 10.26 -3.32 2.72
CA GLY A 230 11.22 -3.47 1.64
C GLY A 230 10.96 -4.70 0.76
N PHE A 231 11.77 -4.86 -0.28
CA PHE A 231 11.64 -5.94 -1.28
C PHE A 231 12.46 -7.19 -0.97
N LYS A 232 12.58 -7.52 0.32
CA LYS A 232 13.31 -8.72 0.75
C LYS A 232 12.63 -10.00 0.24
#